data_AF-A0ABD0RQU7-F1
#
_entry.id   AF-A0ABD0RQU7-F1
#
_cell.length_a   1.000
_cell.length_b   1.000
_cell.length_c   1.000
_cell.angle_alpha   90.00
_cell.angle_beta   90.00
_cell.angle_gamma   90.00
#
_symmetry.space_group_name_H-M   'P 1'
#
loop_
_entity.id
_entity.type
_entity.pdbx_description
1 polymer ?
#
loop_
_entity_poly.entity_id
_entity_poly.type
_entity_poly.pdbx_seq_one_letter_code
_entity_poly.pdbx_strand_id
1 'polypeptide(L)'
;LHSNSDKGDGSVQYLLSGEGAGTIFTINELTGDIHAKKSLDREKKSHYVLHARAVDRFTNRAVEPESEFIIKVQDVNDNAPKFPDGPFSASVPEMADI
;
A
#
# COMPACT_ATOMS: atom_id res chain seq x y z
N LEU A 1 4.81 -3.10 12.39
CA LEU A 1 3.61 -2.92 13.24
C LEU A 1 3.96 -3.42 14.62
N HIS A 2 3.61 -2.73 15.71
CA HIS A 2 4.04 -3.13 17.05
C HIS A 2 2.95 -2.88 18.09
N SER A 3 2.68 -3.87 18.94
CA SER A 3 1.77 -3.76 20.08
C SER A 3 2.55 -3.42 21.34
N ASN A 4 2.02 -2.53 22.18
CA ASN A 4 2.64 -2.21 23.47
C ASN A 4 2.57 -3.39 24.47
N SER A 5 1.80 -4.43 24.16
CA SER A 5 1.72 -5.67 24.94
C SER A 5 2.82 -6.68 24.55
N ASP A 6 3.53 -6.45 23.44
CA ASP A 6 4.60 -7.32 22.98
C ASP A 6 5.89 -7.08 23.80
N LYS A 7 6.37 -8.13 24.47
CA LYS A 7 7.60 -8.09 25.28
C LYS A 7 8.82 -8.59 24.51
N GLY A 8 8.67 -8.92 23.23
CA GLY A 8 9.73 -9.54 22.42
C GLY A 8 10.00 -11.00 22.80
N ASP A 9 9.09 -11.65 23.53
CA ASP A 9 9.15 -13.06 23.90
C ASP A 9 8.41 -13.97 22.89
N GLY A 10 7.83 -13.38 21.83
CA GLY A 10 7.07 -14.10 20.81
C GLY A 10 5.72 -14.62 21.31
N SER A 11 5.20 -14.06 22.41
CA SER A 11 3.85 -14.31 22.91
C SER A 11 2.77 -13.64 22.05
N VAL A 12 3.12 -12.57 21.34
CA VAL A 12 2.21 -11.86 20.43
C VAL A 12 2.39 -12.33 19.00
N GLN A 13 1.27 -12.56 18.32
CA GLN A 13 1.20 -12.90 16.91
C GLN A 13 0.48 -11.78 16.15
N TYR A 14 1.14 -11.24 15.13
CA TYR A 14 0.62 -10.18 14.27
C TYR A 14 -0.04 -10.77 13.02
N LEU A 15 -1.29 -10.38 12.77
CA LEU A 15 -2.11 -10.82 11.67
C LEU A 15 -2.49 -9.62 10.80
N LEU A 16 -2.57 -9.86 9.48
CA LEU A 16 -2.89 -8.86 8.48
C LEU A 16 -4.10 -9.30 7.65
N SER A 17 -5.08 -8.43 7.50
CA SER A 17 -6.29 -8.62 6.70
C SER A 17 -6.58 -7.39 5.84
N GLY A 18 -7.57 -7.48 4.94
CA GLY A 18 -7.95 -6.40 4.03
C GLY A 18 -7.34 -6.54 2.63
N GLU A 19 -7.12 -5.41 1.96
CA GLU A 19 -6.80 -5.39 0.54
C GLU A 19 -5.38 -5.92 0.24
N GLY A 20 -5.30 -7.02 -0.50
CA GLY A 20 -4.01 -7.59 -0.89
C GLY A 20 -3.26 -8.28 0.26
N ALA A 21 -3.87 -8.45 1.43
CA ALA A 21 -3.30 -9.25 2.51
C ALA A 21 -3.06 -10.70 2.05
N GLY A 22 -1.89 -11.27 2.36
CA GLY A 22 -1.46 -12.61 1.96
C GLY A 22 -1.07 -12.78 0.48
N THR A 23 -1.41 -11.82 -0.38
CA THR A 23 -1.20 -11.90 -1.83
C THR A 23 -0.22 -10.86 -2.37
N ILE A 24 -0.40 -9.61 -1.96
CA ILE A 24 0.42 -8.45 -2.30
C ILE A 24 1.27 -8.07 -1.10
N PHE A 25 0.68 -8.03 0.10
CA PHE A 25 1.36 -7.71 1.35
C PHE A 25 1.38 -8.93 2.26
N THR A 26 2.53 -9.20 2.86
CA THR A 26 2.72 -10.27 3.85
C THR A 26 3.26 -9.67 5.13
N ILE A 27 2.76 -10.11 6.27
CA ILE A 27 3.29 -9.73 7.58
C ILE A 27 4.11 -10.88 8.19
N ASN A 28 5.22 -10.56 8.82
CA ASN A 28 5.91 -11.48 9.71
C ASN A 28 5.13 -11.54 11.02
N GLU A 29 4.59 -12.72 11.33
CA GLU A 29 3.71 -12.90 12.49
C GLU A 29 4.40 -12.67 13.83
N LEU A 30 5.73 -12.78 13.91
CA LEU A 30 6.49 -12.60 15.15
C LEU A 30 7.02 -11.17 15.32
N THR A 31 7.48 -10.53 14.24
CA THR A 31 8.08 -9.19 14.30
C THR A 31 7.11 -8.07 13.94
N GLY A 32 6.02 -8.39 13.25
CA GLY A 32 5.08 -7.41 12.71
C GLY A 32 5.59 -6.64 11.49
N ASP A 33 6.68 -7.11 10.86
CA ASP A 33 7.24 -6.51 9.64
C ASP A 33 6.37 -6.82 8.43
N ILE A 34 6.02 -5.80 7.65
CA ILE A 34 5.18 -5.93 6.46
C ILE A 34 6.05 -5.80 5.22
N HIS A 35 5.98 -6.79 4.34
CA HIS A 35 6.69 -6.83 3.08
C HIS A 35 5.73 -6.89 1.90
N ALA A 36 6.08 -6.19 0.81
CA ALA A 36 5.40 -6.37 -0.47
C ALA A 36 5.99 -7.57 -1.21
N LYS A 37 5.14 -8.53 -1.57
CA LYS A 37 5.51 -9.75 -2.31
C LYS A 37 5.54 -9.55 -3.83
N LYS A 38 4.95 -8.45 -4.31
CA LYS A 38 4.83 -8.08 -5.71
C LYS A 38 5.18 -6.62 -5.92
N SER A 39 5.63 -6.28 -7.12
CA SER A 39 5.79 -4.90 -7.54
C SER A 39 4.46 -4.16 -7.46
N LEU A 40 4.50 -2.94 -6.94
CA LEU A 40 3.36 -2.05 -6.81
C LEU A 40 3.44 -1.01 -7.92
N ASP A 41 2.31 -0.81 -8.61
CA ASP A 41 2.18 0.14 -9.70
C ASP A 41 1.14 1.18 -9.26
N ARG A 42 1.60 2.42 -9.09
CA ARG A 42 0.76 3.48 -8.52
C ARG A 42 -0.35 3.89 -9.49
N GLU A 43 -0.09 3.85 -10.79
CA GLU A 43 -1.07 4.22 -11.83
C GLU A 43 -2.21 3.23 -11.88
N LYS A 44 -1.93 1.96 -11.54
CA LYS A 44 -2.95 0.94 -11.35
C LYS A 44 -3.69 1.10 -10.02
N LYS A 45 -2.96 1.29 -8.91
CA LYS A 45 -3.57 1.49 -7.59
C LYS A 45 -2.64 2.27 -6.66
N SER A 46 -3.11 3.44 -6.21
CA SER A 46 -2.31 4.39 -5.42
C SER A 46 -2.25 4.10 -3.92
N HIS A 47 -3.21 3.34 -3.39
CA HIS A 47 -3.25 3.01 -1.97
C HIS A 47 -4.01 1.69 -1.72
N TYR A 48 -3.72 1.08 -0.58
CA TYR A 48 -4.38 -0.12 -0.10
C TYR A 48 -4.83 0.08 1.33
N VAL A 49 -6.07 -0.30 1.64
CA VAL A 49 -6.61 -0.29 3.00
C VAL A 49 -6.46 -1.68 3.61
N LEU A 50 -5.75 -1.77 4.71
CA LEU A 50 -5.51 -3.03 5.43
C LEU A 50 -5.86 -2.87 6.90
N HIS A 51 -6.10 -4.01 7.53
CA HIS A 51 -6.34 -4.10 8.96
C HIS A 51 -5.29 -4.97 9.61
N ALA A 52 -4.79 -4.52 10.75
CA ALA A 52 -3.85 -5.26 11.57
C ALA A 52 -4.49 -5.69 12.87
N ARG A 53 -4.18 -6.91 13.28
CA ARG A 53 -4.62 -7.47 14.55
C ARG A 53 -3.42 -8.09 15.27
N ALA A 54 -3.35 -7.90 16.58
CA ALA A 54 -2.42 -8.60 17.44
C ALA A 54 -3.19 -9.57 18.34
N VAL A 55 -2.77 -10.83 18.37
CA VAL A 55 -3.36 -11.87 19.23
C VAL A 55 -2.29 -12.52 20.09
N ASP A 56 -2.67 -12.99 21.27
CA ASP A 56 -1.82 -13.82 22.09
C ASP A 56 -1.73 -15.22 21.47
N ARG A 57 -0.51 -15.72 21.28
CA ARG A 57 -0.21 -16.96 20.55
C ARG A 57 -0.73 -18.21 21.27
N PHE A 58 -0.84 -18.18 22.59
CA PHE A 58 -1.25 -19.34 23.39
C PHE A 58 -2.77 -19.42 23.51
N THR A 59 -3.44 -18.27 23.62
CA THR A 59 -4.87 -18.18 23.89
C THR A 59 -5.69 -17.78 22.66
N ASN A 60 -5.03 -17.34 21.58
CA ASN A 60 -5.65 -16.74 20.38
C ASN A 60 -6.60 -15.57 20.68
N ARG A 61 -6.48 -14.97 21.87
CA ARG A 61 -7.28 -13.81 22.26
C ARG A 61 -6.63 -12.55 21.70
N ALA A 62 -7.46 -11.60 21.27
CA ALA A 62 -6.96 -10.30 20.84
C ALA A 62 -6.26 -9.61 22.02
N VAL A 63 -4.98 -9.25 21.84
CA VAL A 63 -4.26 -8.41 22.80
C VAL A 63 -4.52 -6.92 22.54
N GLU A 64 -4.82 -6.58 21.29
CA GLU A 64 -5.20 -5.24 20.84
C GLU A 64 -6.44 -5.32 19.95
N PRO A 65 -7.26 -4.25 19.89
CA PRO A 65 -8.33 -4.15 18.90
C PRO A 65 -7.75 -4.17 17.48
N GLU A 66 -8.59 -4.56 16.51
CA GLU A 66 -8.24 -4.43 15.10
C GLU A 66 -8.07 -2.96 14.73
N SER A 67 -6.99 -2.65 14.01
CA SER A 67 -6.64 -1.29 13.60
C SER A 67 -6.54 -1.20 12.09
N GLU A 68 -7.28 -0.26 11.50
CA GLU A 68 -7.20 0.05 10.07
C GLU A 68 -6.02 0.98 9.78
N PHE A 69 -5.30 0.69 8.71
CA PHE A 69 -4.21 1.53 8.22
C PHE A 69 -4.12 1.50 6.69
N ILE A 70 -3.47 2.51 6.13
CA ILE A 70 -3.38 2.70 4.68
C ILE A 70 -1.92 2.58 4.24
N ILE A 71 -1.65 1.66 3.31
CA ILE A 71 -0.36 1.59 2.61
C ILE A 71 -0.47 2.46 1.36
N LYS A 72 0.29 3.55 1.30
CA LYS A 72 0.38 4.42 0.12
C LYS A 72 1.52 3.97 -0.79
N VAL A 73 1.23 3.79 -2.08
CA VAL A 73 2.26 3.52 -3.09
C VAL A 73 2.88 4.84 -3.49
N GLN A 74 4.18 4.97 -3.26
CA GLN A 74 4.89 6.19 -3.59
C GLN A 74 5.10 6.28 -5.10
N ASP A 75 4.85 7.46 -5.66
CA ASP A 75 5.04 7.73 -7.08
C ASP A 75 6.52 7.74 -7.43
N VAL A 76 6.85 7.14 -8.57
CA VAL A 76 8.14 7.27 -9.24
C VAL A 76 7.84 7.88 -10.60
N ASN A 77 8.68 8.78 -11.10
CA ASN A 77 8.47 9.41 -12.41
C ASN A 77 8.82 8.43 -13.55
N ASP A 78 8.02 7.38 -13.71
CA ASP A 78 8.15 6.33 -14.71
C ASP A 78 7.11 6.46 -15.85
N ASN A 79 6.19 7.42 -15.74
CA ASN A 79 5.20 7.71 -16.77
C ASN A 79 5.66 8.85 -17.68
N ALA A 80 6.09 8.50 -18.89
CA ALA A 80 6.41 9.47 -19.92
C ALA A 80 5.15 10.24 -20.37
N PRO A 81 5.27 11.54 -20.72
CA PRO A 81 4.16 12.32 -21.26
C PRO A 81 3.55 11.64 -22.49
N LYS A 82 2.21 11.55 -22.53
CA LYS A 82 1.47 11.02 -23.67
C LYS A 82 0.59 12.12 -24.26
N PHE A 83 0.57 12.18 -25.59
CA PHE A 83 -0.30 13.02 -26.38
C PHE A 83 -1.42 12.15 -26.95
N PRO A 84 -2.56 12.01 -26.25
CA PRO A 84 -3.61 11.05 -26.62
C PRO A 84 -4.26 11.37 -27.97
N ASP A 85 -4.32 12.65 -28.34
CA ASP A 85 -5.02 13.13 -29.54
C ASP A 85 -4.06 13.44 -30.70
N GLY A 86 -2.83 12.91 -30.66
CA GLY A 86 -1.81 13.13 -31.68
C GLY A 86 -2.06 12.32 -32.97
N PRO A 87 -1.66 12.85 -34.15
CA PRO A 87 -0.93 14.10 -34.36
C PRO A 87 -1.83 15.34 -34.35
N PHE A 88 -1.34 16.42 -33.74
CA PHE A 88 -1.98 17.73 -33.79
C PHE A 88 -1.55 18.50 -35.04
N SER A 89 -2.51 19.03 -35.79
CA SER A 89 -2.27 19.99 -36.87
C SER A 89 -3.05 21.25 -36.58
N ALA A 90 -2.37 22.40 -36.55
CA ALA A 90 -2.97 23.70 -36.36
C ALA A 90 -2.52 24.65 -37.47
N SER A 91 -3.43 25.50 -37.92
CA SER A 91 -3.15 26.55 -38.91
C SER A 91 -3.51 27.90 -38.30
N VAL A 92 -2.60 28.87 -38.44
CA VAL A 92 -2.78 30.24 -37.96
C VAL A 92 -2.81 31.21 -39.16
N PRO A 93 -3.76 32.16 -39.20
CA PRO A 93 -3.77 33.20 -40.23
C PRO A 93 -2.50 34.05 -40.17
N GLU A 94 -2.01 34.49 -41.33
CA GLU A 94 -0.79 35.32 -41.43
C GLU A 94 -0.92 36.69 -40.75
N MET A 95 -2.15 37.16 -40.52
CA MET A 95 -2.48 38.43 -39.84
C MET A 95 -2.98 38.24 -38.41
N ALA A 96 -2.63 37.13 -37.76
CA ALA A 96 -2.96 36.95 -36.34
C ALA A 96 -2.19 37.97 -35.49
N ASP A 97 -2.89 38.65 -34.58
CA ASP A 97 -2.28 39.57 -33.62
C ASP A 97 -1.30 38.82 -32.68
N ILE A 98 -0.25 39.53 -32.25
CA ILE A 98 0.83 39.04 -31.34
C ILE A 98 0.51 39.36 -29.89
#